data_AF-D9PI55-F1
#
_entry.id   AF-D9PI55-F1
#
_cell.length_a   1.000
_cell.length_b   1.000
_cell.length_c   1.000
_cell.angle_alpha   90.00
_cell.angle_beta   90.00
_cell.angle_gamma   90.00
#
_symmetry.space_group_name_H-M   'P 1'
#
loop_
_entity.id
_entity.type
_entity.pdbx_description
1 polymer ?
#
loop_
_entity_poly.entity_id
_entity_poly.type
_entity_poly.pdbx_seq_one_letter_code
_entity_poly.pdbx_strand_id
1 'polypeptide(L)'
;KERCTPLTRQTRVVLQTWLEKREGTPNDIVFPNRHGGRFSSDGIQYLVAKHVRTAQGSCPSLKRKRVSPHVLRHTTAMELLQSGVDRSMIALWLGHESVETTQIYLDANLAIKEELLAKTTPIPGKVTRYKPTDRLLKFLQAL
;
A
#
# COMPACT_ATOMS: atom_id res chain seq x y z
N LYS A 1 -15.06 -9.47 -3.38
CA LYS A 1 -15.05 -8.08 -2.87
C LYS A 1 -14.59 -7.16 -4.00
N GLU A 2 -15.47 -6.28 -4.48
CA GLU A 2 -15.13 -5.27 -5.49
C GLU A 2 -14.59 -4.01 -4.81
N ARG A 3 -13.67 -3.31 -5.46
CA ARG A 3 -13.08 -2.06 -4.97
C ARG A 3 -12.54 -1.22 -6.12
N CYS A 4 -12.50 0.09 -5.92
CA CYS A 4 -11.89 1.04 -6.83
C CYS A 4 -10.61 1.58 -6.21
N THR A 5 -9.49 1.49 -6.94
CA THR A 5 -8.18 2.03 -6.52
C THR A 5 -7.86 3.22 -7.41
N PRO A 6 -7.53 4.41 -6.86
CA PRO A 6 -7.17 5.55 -7.68
C PRO A 6 -5.86 5.28 -8.44
N LEU A 7 -5.80 5.73 -9.69
CA LEU A 7 -4.59 5.66 -10.50
C LEU A 7 -3.92 7.03 -10.54
N THR A 8 -2.59 7.04 -10.40
CA THR A 8 -1.83 8.27 -10.64
C THR A 8 -1.95 8.67 -12.11
N ARG A 9 -1.74 9.95 -12.40
CA ARG A 9 -1.74 10.45 -13.79
C ARG A 9 -0.77 9.68 -14.67
N GLN A 10 0.43 9.37 -14.16
CA GLN A 10 1.44 8.62 -14.88
C GLN A 10 0.98 7.18 -15.17
N THR A 11 0.40 6.48 -14.19
CA THR A 11 -0.12 5.12 -14.37
C THR A 11 -1.26 5.10 -15.39
N ARG A 12 -2.16 6.09 -15.35
CA ARG A 12 -3.23 6.22 -16.35
C ARG A 12 -2.67 6.36 -17.77
N VAL A 13 -1.67 7.21 -17.97
CA VAL A 13 -1.06 7.41 -19.30
C VAL A 13 -0.45 6.10 -19.82
N VAL A 14 0.34 5.41 -18.99
CA VAL A 14 0.98 4.14 -19.39
C VAL A 14 -0.07 3.06 -19.69
N LEU A 15 -1.11 2.96 -18.86
CA LEU A 15 -2.19 1.98 -19.06
C LEU A 15 -2.97 2.28 -20.34
N GLN A 16 -3.26 3.55 -20.62
CA GLN A 16 -3.97 3.95 -21.83
C GLN A 16 -3.17 3.60 -23.09
N THR A 17 -1.88 3.94 -23.13
CA THR A 17 -0.99 3.56 -24.24
C THR A 17 -0.90 2.04 -24.42
N TRP A 18 -0.93 1.27 -23.33
CA TRP A 18 -0.97 -0.18 -23.39
C TRP A 18 -2.27 -0.70 -24.00
N LEU A 19 -3.42 -0.18 -23.56
CA LEU A 19 -4.74 -0.59 -24.06
C LEU A 19 -4.91 -0.29 -25.55
N GLU A 20 -4.44 0.89 -26.00
CA GLU A 20 -4.46 1.29 -27.41
C GLU A 20 -3.64 0.33 -28.28
N LYS A 21 -2.43 -0.04 -27.85
CA LYS A 21 -1.56 -0.98 -28.58
C LYS A 21 -2.11 -2.40 -28.63
N ARG A 22 -2.97 -2.76 -27.69
CA ARG A 22 -3.48 -4.13 -27.56
C ARG A 22 -4.70 -4.37 -28.45
N GLU A 23 -5.38 -3.31 -28.90
CA GLU A 23 -6.59 -3.37 -29.72
C GLU A 23 -7.67 -4.32 -29.13
N GLY A 24 -7.72 -4.41 -27.80
CA GLY A 24 -8.58 -5.37 -27.08
C GLY A 24 -10.00 -4.86 -26.88
N THR A 25 -10.93 -5.78 -26.59
CA THR A 25 -12.31 -5.42 -26.21
C THR A 25 -12.44 -5.17 -24.70
N PRO A 26 -13.50 -4.48 -24.23
CA PRO A 26 -13.70 -4.21 -22.79
C PRO A 26 -13.75 -5.46 -21.90
N ASN A 27 -14.07 -6.63 -22.45
CA ASN A 27 -14.15 -7.89 -21.72
C ASN A 27 -12.82 -8.68 -21.71
N ASP A 28 -11.80 -8.17 -22.39
CA ASP A 28 -10.51 -8.84 -22.44
C ASP A 28 -9.75 -8.72 -21.12
N ILE A 29 -8.90 -9.71 -20.86
CA ILE A 29 -7.89 -9.62 -19.81
C ILE A 29 -6.94 -8.47 -20.15
N VAL A 30 -6.90 -7.43 -19.30
CA VAL A 30 -6.06 -6.24 -19.49
C VAL A 30 -4.58 -6.60 -19.68
N PHE A 31 -4.07 -7.55 -18.92
CA PHE A 31 -2.70 -8.05 -19.02
C PHE A 31 -2.69 -9.57 -19.28
N PRO A 32 -2.79 -10.00 -20.55
CA PRO A 32 -2.74 -11.42 -20.88
C PRO A 32 -1.29 -11.94 -20.79
N ASN A 33 -1.16 -13.21 -20.46
CA ASN A 33 0.08 -13.95 -20.62
C ASN A 33 0.31 -14.31 -22.11
N ARG A 34 1.45 -14.95 -22.43
CA ARG A 34 1.80 -15.36 -23.80
C ARG A 34 0.80 -16.29 -24.49
N HIS A 35 -0.07 -16.94 -23.73
CA HIS A 35 -1.12 -17.85 -24.21
C HIS A 35 -2.51 -17.18 -24.24
N GLY A 36 -2.60 -15.87 -23.97
CA GLY A 36 -3.86 -15.13 -23.93
C GLY A 36 -4.61 -15.22 -22.59
N GLY A 37 -4.14 -16.03 -21.64
CA GLY A 37 -4.78 -16.23 -20.34
C GLY A 37 -4.31 -15.23 -19.26
N ARG A 38 -4.79 -15.41 -18.02
CA ARG A 38 -4.37 -14.58 -16.88
C ARG A 38 -2.94 -14.93 -16.44
N PHE A 39 -2.20 -13.96 -15.92
CA PHE A 39 -0.95 -14.26 -15.21
C PHE A 39 -1.21 -14.97 -13.89
N SER A 40 -0.36 -15.94 -13.55
CA SER A 40 -0.23 -16.43 -12.18
C SER A 40 0.55 -15.44 -11.31
N SER A 41 0.45 -15.58 -9.99
CA SER A 41 1.27 -14.81 -9.04
C SER A 41 2.76 -14.96 -9.34
N ASP A 42 3.22 -16.19 -9.57
CA ASP A 42 4.61 -16.48 -9.92
C ASP A 42 5.03 -15.85 -11.25
N GLY A 43 4.12 -15.80 -12.23
CA GLY A 43 4.35 -15.14 -13.50
C GLY A 43 4.59 -13.64 -13.34
N ILE A 44 3.79 -12.96 -12.50
CA ILE A 44 4.00 -11.55 -12.17
C ILE A 44 5.31 -11.36 -11.41
N GLN A 45 5.61 -12.23 -10.45
CA GLN A 45 6.85 -12.17 -9.69
C GLN A 45 8.09 -12.34 -10.58
N TYR A 46 8.04 -13.27 -11.53
CA TYR A 46 9.06 -13.46 -12.54
C TYR A 46 9.26 -12.21 -13.42
N LEU A 47 8.16 -11.61 -13.89
CA LEU A 47 8.24 -10.39 -14.71
C LEU A 47 8.88 -9.23 -13.95
N VAL A 48 8.48 -9.01 -12.69
CA VAL A 48 9.09 -7.99 -11.83
C VAL A 48 10.59 -8.25 -11.69
N ALA A 49 11.00 -9.48 -11.37
CA ALA A 49 12.42 -9.84 -11.24
C ALA A 49 13.21 -9.62 -12.55
N LYS A 50 12.63 -9.97 -13.70
CA LYS A 50 13.21 -9.75 -15.03
C LYS A 50 13.46 -8.26 -15.29
N HIS A 51 12.48 -7.40 -15.02
CA HIS A 51 12.62 -5.97 -15.24
C HIS A 51 13.57 -5.30 -14.24
N VAL A 52 13.63 -5.77 -12.99
CA VAL A 52 14.61 -5.32 -11.99
C VAL A 52 16.03 -5.61 -12.46
N ARG A 53 16.30 -6.83 -12.96
CA ARG A 53 17.62 -7.19 -13.50
C ARG A 53 18.02 -6.29 -14.67
N THR A 54 17.08 -5.94 -15.54
CA THR A 54 17.32 -5.01 -16.65
C THR A 54 17.64 -3.60 -16.13
N ALA A 55 16.86 -3.11 -15.16
CA ALA A 55 17.02 -1.78 -14.57
C ALA A 55 18.31 -1.63 -13.74
N GLN A 56 18.93 -2.72 -13.28
CA GLN A 56 20.22 -2.68 -12.58
C GLN A 56 21.37 -2.15 -13.45
N GLY A 57 21.24 -2.18 -14.78
CA GLY A 57 22.20 -1.59 -15.71
C GLY A 57 22.26 -0.06 -15.61
N SER A 58 21.10 0.61 -15.47
CA SER A 58 21.00 2.06 -15.35
C SER A 58 20.85 2.55 -13.90
N CYS A 59 20.45 1.67 -12.98
CA CYS A 59 20.29 1.97 -11.56
C CYS A 59 21.04 0.93 -10.69
N PRO A 60 22.36 1.10 -10.47
CA PRO A 60 23.16 0.16 -9.69
C PRO A 60 22.66 -0.05 -8.25
N SER A 61 21.93 0.93 -7.69
CA SER A 61 21.36 0.81 -6.33
C SER A 61 20.37 -0.36 -6.19
N LEU A 62 19.72 -0.78 -7.29
CA LEU A 62 18.80 -1.92 -7.31
C LEU A 62 19.50 -3.27 -7.07
N LYS A 63 20.82 -3.36 -7.23
CA LYS A 63 21.58 -4.59 -6.95
C LYS A 63 21.52 -4.98 -5.46
N ARG A 64 21.30 -4.01 -4.57
CA ARG A 64 21.23 -4.21 -3.12
C ARG A 64 19.82 -4.16 -2.55
N LYS A 65 18.79 -4.01 -3.39
CA LYS A 65 17.40 -3.89 -2.95
C LYS A 65 16.61 -5.15 -3.28
N ARG A 66 15.77 -5.58 -2.34
CA ARG A 66 14.75 -6.60 -2.59
C ARG A 66 13.53 -5.94 -3.23
N VAL A 67 13.19 -6.35 -4.45
CA VAL A 67 12.02 -5.84 -5.17
C VAL A 67 11.10 -7.01 -5.51
N SER A 68 9.84 -6.92 -5.09
CA SER A 68 8.78 -7.90 -5.34
C SER A 68 7.43 -7.20 -5.44
N PRO A 69 6.38 -7.85 -5.99
CA PRO A 69 5.04 -7.26 -6.05
C PRO A 69 4.53 -6.76 -4.69
N HIS A 70 4.79 -7.51 -3.61
CA HIS A 70 4.41 -7.12 -2.25
C HIS A 70 5.17 -5.88 -1.77
N VAL A 71 6.48 -5.80 -2.05
CA VAL A 71 7.28 -4.61 -1.69
C VAL A 71 6.79 -3.37 -2.46
N LEU A 72 6.50 -3.50 -3.77
CA LEU A 72 5.96 -2.40 -4.58
C LEU A 72 4.61 -1.88 -4.03
N ARG A 73 3.74 -2.80 -3.60
CA ARG A 73 2.48 -2.46 -2.96
C ARG A 73 2.68 -1.73 -1.63
N HIS A 74 3.61 -2.20 -0.80
CA HIS A 74 3.95 -1.51 0.46
C HIS A 74 4.51 -0.11 0.21
N THR A 75 5.42 0.05 -0.76
CA THR A 75 5.93 1.37 -1.17
C THR A 75 4.78 2.28 -1.60
N THR A 76 3.84 1.79 -2.41
CA THR A 76 2.66 2.57 -2.83
C THR A 76 1.83 3.03 -1.63
N ALA A 77 1.58 2.13 -0.66
CA ALA A 77 0.85 2.47 0.56
C ALA A 77 1.58 3.55 1.38
N MET A 78 2.92 3.49 1.43
CA MET A 78 3.73 4.47 2.16
C MET A 78 3.80 5.82 1.48
N GLU A 79 3.89 5.86 0.15
CA GLU A 79 3.81 7.10 -0.63
C GLU A 79 2.45 7.79 -0.43
N LEU A 80 1.34 7.03 -0.44
CA LEU A 80 0.01 7.57 -0.15
C LEU A 80 -0.09 8.12 1.27
N LEU A 81 0.45 7.40 2.27
CA LEU A 81 0.43 7.86 3.65
C LEU A 81 1.27 9.13 3.85
N GLN A 82 2.45 9.19 3.24
CA GLN A 82 3.32 10.38 3.29
C GLN A 82 2.70 11.59 2.59
N SER A 83 1.84 11.34 1.59
CA SER A 83 1.06 12.38 0.92
C SER A 83 -0.18 12.84 1.72
N GLY A 84 -0.38 12.32 2.94
CA GLY A 84 -1.46 12.71 3.84
C GLY A 84 -2.79 11.97 3.61
N VAL A 85 -2.81 10.90 2.82
CA VAL A 85 -4.02 10.08 2.65
C VAL A 85 -4.31 9.30 3.93
N ASP A 86 -5.57 9.35 4.37
CA ASP A 86 -6.00 8.61 5.55
C ASP A 86 -5.74 7.10 5.42
N ARG A 87 -5.29 6.48 6.50
CA ARG A 87 -4.92 5.05 6.55
C ARG A 87 -6.10 4.15 6.21
N SER A 88 -7.32 4.51 6.63
CA SER A 88 -8.54 3.76 6.34
C SER A 88 -8.86 3.80 4.85
N MET A 89 -8.59 4.92 4.17
CA MET A 89 -8.74 5.03 2.72
C MET A 89 -7.69 4.19 1.97
N ILE A 90 -6.43 4.21 2.41
CA ILE A 90 -5.38 3.36 1.82
C ILE A 90 -5.75 1.89 1.96
N ALA A 91 -6.23 1.49 3.14
CA ALA A 91 -6.66 0.12 3.41
C ALA A 91 -7.83 -0.31 2.51
N LEU A 92 -8.82 0.58 2.33
CA LEU A 92 -9.96 0.37 1.43
C LEU A 92 -9.51 0.19 -0.03
N TRP A 93 -8.63 1.06 -0.52
CA TRP A 93 -8.17 1.05 -1.90
C TRP A 93 -7.28 -0.13 -2.24
N LEU A 94 -6.34 -0.47 -1.36
CA LEU A 94 -5.40 -1.55 -1.64
C LEU A 94 -6.03 -2.90 -1.29
N GLY A 95 -6.93 -2.96 -0.31
CA GLY A 95 -7.64 -4.16 0.13
C GLY A 95 -6.78 -5.03 1.05
N HIS A 96 -7.07 -5.02 2.34
CA HIS A 96 -6.46 -5.92 3.33
C HIS A 96 -7.23 -7.25 3.36
N GLU A 97 -6.53 -8.36 3.16
CA GLU A 97 -7.03 -9.69 3.51
C GLU A 97 -6.53 -10.15 4.89
N SER A 98 -5.58 -9.45 5.52
CA SER A 98 -5.17 -9.70 6.91
C SER A 98 -5.17 -8.41 7.72
N VAL A 99 -5.81 -8.48 8.88
CA VAL A 99 -6.02 -7.40 9.85
C VAL A 99 -4.68 -6.98 10.51
N GLU A 100 -3.64 -7.82 10.48
CA GLU A 100 -2.32 -7.50 11.07
C GLU A 100 -1.56 -6.37 10.34
N THR A 101 -1.81 -6.14 9.05
CA THR A 101 -1.06 -5.11 8.28
C THR A 101 -1.58 -3.69 8.48
N THR A 102 -2.70 -3.51 9.18
CA THR A 102 -3.24 -2.18 9.52
C THR A 102 -2.59 -1.62 10.79
N GLN A 103 -2.13 -2.48 11.70
CA GLN A 103 -1.44 -2.08 12.95
C GLN A 103 -0.07 -1.43 12.71
N ILE A 104 0.67 -1.87 11.70
CA ILE A 104 1.96 -1.25 11.31
C ILE A 104 1.76 0.23 10.93
N TYR A 105 0.61 0.59 10.36
CA TYR A 105 0.32 1.98 10.06
C TYR A 105 0.00 2.78 11.33
N LEU A 106 -0.61 2.20 12.37
CA LEU A 106 -1.00 2.90 13.60
C LEU A 106 0.19 3.53 14.34
N ASP A 107 1.34 2.85 14.37
CA ASP A 107 2.53 3.28 15.14
C ASP A 107 3.42 4.29 14.40
N ALA A 108 3.35 4.36 13.07
CA ALA A 108 4.39 4.98 12.25
C ALA A 108 4.33 6.52 12.11
N ASN A 109 3.56 7.26 12.93
CA ASN A 109 3.58 8.73 12.78
C ASN A 109 3.31 9.50 14.09
N LEU A 110 4.38 9.82 14.82
CA LEU A 110 4.35 10.75 15.94
C LEU A 110 3.94 12.17 15.49
N ALA A 111 4.38 12.62 14.30
CA ALA A 111 4.14 13.99 13.83
C ALA A 111 2.66 14.28 13.54
N ILE A 112 1.93 13.33 12.94
CA ILE A 112 0.48 13.46 12.75
C ILE A 112 -0.26 13.42 14.10
N LYS A 113 0.20 12.60 15.06
CA LYS A 113 -0.37 12.59 16.42
C LYS A 113 -0.15 13.93 17.11
N GLU A 114 1.04 14.52 17.00
CA GLU A 114 1.36 15.84 17.55
C GLU A 114 0.53 16.95 16.89
N GLU A 115 0.38 16.94 15.56
CA GLU A 115 -0.43 17.93 14.84
C GLU A 115 -1.92 17.83 15.20
N LEU A 116 -2.45 16.63 15.37
CA LEU A 116 -3.85 16.43 15.82
C LEU A 116 -4.06 16.85 17.28
N LEU A 117 -3.10 16.57 18.17
CA LEU A 117 -3.13 17.04 19.56
C LEU A 117 -3.05 18.56 19.65
N ALA A 118 -2.26 19.19 18.78
CA ALA A 118 -2.15 20.65 18.70
C ALA A 118 -3.44 21.33 18.20
N LYS A 119 -4.25 20.63 17.40
CA LYS A 119 -5.53 21.13 16.84
C LYS A 119 -6.72 20.93 17.77
N THR A 120 -6.58 20.14 18.84
CA THR A 120 -7.63 20.00 19.86
C THR A 120 -7.53 21.10 20.90
N THR A 121 -8.62 21.81 21.16
CA THR A 121 -8.75 22.68 22.35
C THR A 121 -8.57 21.80 23.59
N PRO A 122 -7.63 22.15 24.50
CA PRO A 122 -7.50 21.40 25.75
C PRO A 122 -8.81 21.50 26.51
N ILE A 123 -9.44 20.35 26.78
CA ILE A 123 -10.63 20.28 27.63
C ILE A 123 -10.21 20.85 28.99
N PRO A 124 -10.84 21.93 29.50
CA PRO A 124 -10.53 22.44 30.82
C PRO A 124 -11.03 21.41 31.85
N GLY A 125 -10.12 20.57 32.29
CA GLY A 125 -10.36 19.50 33.23
C GLY A 125 -9.02 18.95 33.70
N LYS A 126 -8.97 18.46 34.94
CA LYS A 126 -7.75 17.83 35.48
C LYS A 126 -7.33 16.70 34.54
N VAL A 127 -6.18 16.85 33.89
CA VAL A 127 -5.55 15.80 33.08
C VAL A 127 -5.21 14.65 34.03
N THR A 128 -6.07 13.65 34.10
CA THR A 128 -5.77 12.40 34.80
C THR A 128 -5.06 11.47 33.82
N ARG A 129 -3.86 11.02 34.18
CA ARG A 129 -3.15 10.03 33.39
C ARG A 129 -3.99 8.75 33.38
N TYR A 130 -4.45 8.35 32.19
CA TYR A 130 -5.21 7.12 32.03
C TYR A 130 -4.40 5.93 32.58
N LYS A 131 -4.95 5.23 33.57
CA LYS A 131 -4.40 3.98 34.09
C LYS A 131 -5.24 2.83 33.53
N PRO A 132 -4.72 2.04 32.58
CA PRO A 132 -5.44 0.90 32.04
C PRO A 132 -5.73 -0.11 33.15
N THR A 133 -6.88 -0.77 33.09
CA THR A 133 -7.27 -1.82 34.03
C THR A 133 -6.51 -3.11 33.75
N ASP A 134 -6.32 -3.94 34.78
CA ASP A 134 -5.59 -5.22 34.67
C ASP A 134 -6.17 -6.16 33.61
N ARG A 135 -7.49 -6.09 33.40
CA ARG A 135 -8.17 -6.85 32.34
C ARG A 135 -7.73 -6.41 30.93
N LEU A 136 -7.55 -5.10 30.72
CA LEU A 136 -7.11 -4.55 29.45
C LEU A 136 -5.62 -4.84 29.22
N LEU A 137 -4.79 -4.76 30.26
CA LEU A 137 -3.37 -5.13 30.18
C LEU A 137 -3.19 -6.61 29.83
N LYS A 138 -3.96 -7.51 30.45
CA LYS A 138 -3.93 -8.95 30.13
C LYS A 138 -4.36 -9.26 28.70
N PHE A 139 -5.36 -8.54 28.18
CA PHE A 139 -5.80 -8.69 26.80
C PHE A 139 -4.72 -8.25 25.80
N LEU A 140 -4.05 -7.13 26.05
CA LEU A 140 -2.99 -6.62 25.17
C LEU A 140 -1.70 -7.45 25.22
N GLN A 141 -1.41 -8.10 26.35
CA GLN A 141 -0.28 -9.04 26.48
C GLN A 141 -0.51 -10.40 25.80
N ALA A 142 -1.76 -10.71 25.43
CA ALA A 142 -2.16 -11.95 24.79
C ALA A 142 -2.34 -11.84 23.26
N LEU A 143 -2.12 -10.64 22.70
CA LEU A 143 -1.99 -10.37 21.27
C LEU A 143 -0.52 -10.51 20.85
#